data_AF-A0A2M9PBI1-F1
#
_entry.id   AF-A0A2M9PBI1-F1
#
_cell.length_a   1.000
_cell.length_b   1.000
_cell.length_c   1.000
_cell.angle_alpha   90.00
_cell.angle_beta   90.00
_cell.angle_gamma   90.00
#
_symmetry.space_group_name_H-M   'P 1'
#
loop_
_entity.id
_entity.type
_entity.pdbx_description
1 polymer ?
#
loop_
_entity_poly.entity_id
_entity_poly.type
_entity_poly.pdbx_seq_one_letter_code
_entity_poly.pdbx_strand_id
1 'polypeptide(L)' 'MRLGLDFGGTKIEGVVLDASGAERARARVPTPRHDYDGCLRAIHGLMLDLE' A
#
# COMPACT_ATOMS: atom_id res chain seq x y z
N MET A 1 -1.11 4.71 15.17
CA MET A 1 -0.47 4.60 13.85
C MET A 1 -1.55 4.76 12.79
N ARG A 2 -1.21 5.29 11.62
CA ARG A 2 -2.13 5.45 10.49
C ARG A 2 -1.51 4.78 9.28
N LEU A 3 -2.29 4.02 8.52
CA LEU A 3 -1.87 3.44 7.26
C LEU A 3 -2.55 4.22 6.12
N GLY A 4 -1.76 4.73 5.18
CA GLY A 4 -2.22 5.34 3.94
C GLY A 4 -1.92 4.44 2.75
N LEU A 5 -2.80 4.46 1.75
CA LEU A 5 -2.61 3.78 0.47
C LEU A 5 -2.81 4.78 -0.67
N ASP A 6 -1.91 4.76 -1.65
CA ASP A 6 -2.05 5.46 -2.93
C ASP A 6 -2.19 4.42 -4.06
N PHE A 7 -3.30 4.48 -4.78
CA PHE A 7 -3.63 3.53 -5.83
C PHE A 7 -3.47 4.21 -7.19
N GLY A 8 -2.26 4.11 -7.75
CA GLY A 8 -1.97 4.58 -9.10
C GLY A 8 -2.22 3.52 -10.16
N GLY A 9 -2.35 3.95 -11.43
CA GLY A 9 -2.51 3.03 -12.57
C GLY A 9 -1.28 2.18 -12.92
N THR A 10 -0.13 2.49 -12.31
CA THR A 10 1.15 1.79 -12.55
C THR A 10 1.72 1.17 -11.28
N LYS A 11 1.54 1.81 -10.13
CA LYS A 11 2.01 1.35 -8.82
C LYS A 11 0.93 1.58 -7.76
N ILE A 12 0.90 0.67 -6.80
CA ILE A 12 0.18 0.83 -5.53
C ILE A 12 1.25 1.06 -4.47
N GLU A 13 1.06 2.06 -3.64
CA GLU A 13 1.99 2.42 -2.58
C GLU A 13 1.26 2.48 -1.24
N GLY A 14 1.94 2.11 -0.15
CA GLY A 14 1.43 2.26 1.19
C GLY A 14 2.48 2.78 2.14
N VAL A 15 2.00 3.51 3.15
CA VAL A 15 2.84 4.20 4.12
C VAL A 15 2.22 4.11 5.51
N VAL A 16 3.05 3.79 6.51
CA VAL A 16 2.67 3.83 7.92
C VAL A 16 3.23 5.09 8.54
N LEU A 17 2.35 5.87 9.16
CA LEU A 17 2.70 7.05 9.92
C LEU A 17 2.49 6.80 11.42
N ASP A 18 3.40 7.32 12.25
CA ASP A 18 3.19 7.36 13.69
C ASP A 18 2.22 8.48 14.11
N ALA A 19 2.03 8.65 15.43
CA ALA A 19 1.12 9.66 15.97
C ALA A 19 1.55 11.11 15.69
N SER A 20 2.84 11.35 15.44
CA SER A 20 3.38 12.65 15.06
C SER A 20 3.25 12.94 13.55
N GLY A 21 2.84 11.93 12.77
CA GLY A 21 2.80 12.00 11.32
C GLY A 21 4.14 11.65 10.66
N ALA A 22 5.14 11.20 11.43
CA ALA A 22 6.40 10.74 10.87
C ALA A 22 6.25 9.36 10.22
N GLU A 23 6.92 9.18 9.09
CA GLU A 23 6.94 7.91 8.37
C GLU A 23 7.72 6.84 9.13
N ARG A 24 7.10 5.67 9.27
CA ARG A 24 7.66 4.50 9.95
C ARG A 24 8.00 3.38 9.00
N ALA A 25 7.18 3.18 7.97
CA ALA A 25 7.40 2.19 6.93
C ALA A 25 6.72 2.64 5.64
N ARG A 26 7.28 2.22 4.50
CA ARG A 26 6.73 2.48 3.16
C ARG A 26 7.07 1.33 2.25
N ALA A 27 6.09 0.90 1.45
CA ALA A 27 6.23 -0.19 0.50
C ALA A 27 5.47 0.15 -0.79
N ARG A 28 5.91 -0.42 -1.92
CA ARG A 28 5.26 -0.24 -3.22
C ARG A 28 5.28 -1.50 -4.05
N VAL A 29 4.20 -1.75 -4.79
CA VAL A 29 4.07 -2.88 -5.70
C VAL A 29 3.53 -2.42 -7.06
N PRO A 30 3.78 -3.16 -8.16
CA PRO A 30 3.09 -2.93 -9.44
C PRO A 30 1.58 -3.04 -9.30
N THR A 31 0.83 -2.17 -9.98
CA THR A 31 -0.63 -2.29 -10.10
C THR A 31 -0.98 -3.37 -11.12
N PRO A 32 -1.68 -4.45 -10.75
CA PRO A 32 -2.18 -5.43 -11.70
C PRO A 32 -3.16 -4.77 -12.69
N ARG A 33 -2.95 -4.95 -13.99
CA ARG A 33 -3.80 -4.33 -15.01
C ARG A 33 -4.92 -5.27 -15.41
N HIS A 34 -6.13 -4.73 -15.51
CA HIS A 34 -7.34 -5.47 -15.89
C HIS A 34 -7.64 -6.68 -14.98
N ASP A 35 -7.13 -6.66 -13.73
CA ASP A 35 -7.30 -7.73 -12.73
C ASP A 35 -7.70 -7.12 -11.38
N TYR A 36 -9.01 -7.03 -11.13
CA TYR A 36 -9.55 -6.45 -9.90
C TYR A 36 -9.15 -7.26 -8.66
N ASP A 37 -9.27 -8.59 -8.72
CA ASP A 37 -8.92 -9.45 -7.60
C ASP A 37 -7.42 -9.43 -7.34
N GLY A 38 -6.60 -9.30 -8.39
CA GLY A 38 -5.17 -9.06 -8.28
C GLY A 38 -4.86 -7.77 -7.55
N CYS A 39 -5.60 -6.69 -7.83
CA CYS A 39 -5.46 -5.42 -7.11
C CYS A 39 -5.78 -5.58 -5.62
N LEU A 40 -6.86 -6.29 -5.27
CA LEU A 40 -7.21 -6.56 -3.87
C LEU A 40 -6.12 -7.38 -3.15
N ARG A 41 -5.60 -8.43 -3.80
CA ARG A 41 -4.48 -9.22 -3.26
C ARG A 41 -3.22 -8.38 -3.08
N ALA A 42 -2.91 -7.50 -4.03
CA ALA A 42 -1.76 -6.61 -3.95
C ALA A 42 -1.89 -5.62 -2.78
N ILE A 43 -3.06 -5.03 -2.57
CA ILE A 43 -3.34 -4.17 -1.41
C ILE A 43 -3.18 -4.97 -0.11
N HIS A 44 -3.79 -6.15 -0.01
CA HIS A 44 -3.71 -6.98 1.19
C HIS A 44 -2.28 -7.39 1.53
N GLY A 45 -1.49 -7.81 0.54
CA GLY A 45 -0.07 -8.11 0.73
C GLY A 45 0.71 -6.90 1.22
N LEU A 46 0.42 -5.72 0.65
CA LEU A 46 1.08 -4.48 1.05
C LEU A 46 0.69 -4.03 2.47
N MET A 47 -0.53 -4.34 2.93
CA MET A 47 -0.91 -4.12 4.33
C MET A 47 -0.13 -5.04 5.27
N LEU A 48 0.03 -6.33 4.92
CA LEU A 48 0.80 -7.29 5.72
C LEU A 48 2.30 -6.96 5.78
N ASP A 49 2.88 -6.45 4.70
CA ASP A 49 4.29 -6.05 4.64
C ASP A 49 4.59 -4.80 5.51
N LEU A 50 3.56 -4.03 5.85
CA LEU A 50 3.67 -2.76 6.57
C LEU A 50 3.24 -2.84 8.04
N GLU A 51 2.61 -3.94 8.46
CA GLU A 51 2.23 -4.22 9.85
C GLU A 51 3.44 -4.66 10.70
#